data_AF-A0AAU1PKA7-F1
#
_entry.id   AF-A0AAU1PKA7-F1
#
_cell.length_a   1.000
_cell.length_b   1.000
_cell.length_c   1.000
_cell.angle_alpha   90.00
_cell.angle_beta   90.00
_cell.angle_gamma   90.00
#
_symmetry.space_group_name_H-M   'P 1'
#
loop_
_entity.id
_entity.type
_entity.pdbx_description
1 polymer ?
#
loop_
_entity_poly.entity_id
_entity_poly.type
_entity_poly.pdbx_seq_one_letter_code
_entity_poly.pdbx_strand_id
1 'polypeptide(L)'
;MHGLRQRVAMGGLRCQICAGPADRNADGVLWLLDADPGDPSLRNGQERTAHPPVCMPCAVRSTTACPHLRRAHTLVRASSFALWGVRGALYQPGPTGPEAVDVALLRFGDPLMPWLRAGQLVMHLREFTPADLPAATTDKDLKA
;
A
#
# COMPACT_ATOMS: atom_id res chain seq x y z
N MET A 1 7.69 -3.33 -7.99
CA MET A 1 6.35 -3.10 -8.60
C MET A 1 6.51 -2.15 -9.79
N HIS A 2 5.94 -2.46 -10.95
CA HIS A 2 6.02 -1.59 -12.14
C HIS A 2 5.05 -0.39 -12.02
N GLY A 3 5.51 0.84 -12.27
CA GLY A 3 4.74 2.07 -12.04
C GLY A 3 3.37 2.11 -12.73
N LEU A 4 3.28 1.66 -13.99
CA LEU A 4 1.98 1.54 -14.69
C LEU A 4 1.01 0.59 -13.98
N ARG A 5 1.47 -0.58 -13.52
CA ARG A 5 0.63 -1.53 -12.80
C ARG A 5 0.18 -0.95 -11.47
N GLN A 6 1.07 -0.23 -10.77
CA GLN A 6 0.77 0.46 -9.53
C GLN A 6 -0.36 1.47 -9.72
N ARG A 7 -0.25 2.31 -10.76
CA ARG A 7 -1.24 3.34 -11.09
C ARG A 7 -2.61 2.74 -11.38
N VAL A 8 -2.65 1.68 -12.20
CA VAL A 8 -3.90 0.96 -12.53
C VAL A 8 -4.50 0.31 -11.29
N ALA A 9 -3.67 -0.30 -10.43
CA ALA A 9 -4.13 -0.94 -9.20
C ALA A 9 -4.73 0.06 -8.21
N MET A 10 -4.08 1.21 -8.02
CA MET A 10 -4.58 2.30 -7.15
C MET A 10 -5.88 2.89 -7.68
N GLY A 11 -5.92 3.28 -8.96
CA GLY A 11 -7.09 3.95 -9.54
C GLY A 11 -8.30 3.03 -9.71
N GLY A 12 -8.07 1.72 -9.92
CA GLY A 12 -9.13 0.73 -10.12
C GLY A 12 -9.46 -0.12 -8.89
N LEU A 13 -8.83 0.15 -7.73
CA LEU A 13 -8.92 -0.68 -6.53
C LEU A 13 -8.72 -2.18 -6.83
N ARG A 14 -7.64 -2.48 -7.55
CA ARG A 14 -7.28 -3.85 -7.94
C ARG A 14 -6.16 -4.37 -7.07
N CYS A 15 -6.17 -5.67 -6.83
CA CYS A 15 -5.10 -6.36 -6.14
C CYS A 15 -3.76 -6.12 -6.85
N GLN A 16 -2.78 -5.59 -6.12
CA GLN A 16 -1.43 -5.35 -6.65
C GLN A 16 -0.69 -6.60 -7.15
N ILE A 17 -1.15 -7.80 -6.76
CA ILE A 17 -0.49 -9.08 -7.09
C ILE A 17 -1.12 -9.72 -8.32
N CYS A 18 -2.41 -10.02 -8.26
CA CYS A 18 -3.11 -10.74 -9.34
C CYS A 18 -3.84 -9.83 -10.34
N ALA A 19 -3.88 -8.51 -10.09
CA ALA A 19 -4.64 -7.53 -10.87
C ALA A 19 -6.17 -7.76 -10.93
N GLY A 20 -6.70 -8.72 -10.17
CA GLY A 20 -8.14 -8.87 -9.93
C GLY A 20 -8.69 -7.81 -8.97
N PRO A 21 -9.99 -7.84 -8.64
CA PRO A 21 -10.58 -6.93 -7.66
C PRO A 21 -9.86 -7.03 -6.31
N ALA A 22 -9.67 -5.91 -5.63
CA ALA A 22 -9.30 -5.94 -4.22
C ALA A 22 -10.45 -6.52 -3.37
N ASP A 23 -10.09 -7.08 -2.21
CA ASP A 23 -11.10 -7.57 -1.27
C ASP A 23 -11.85 -6.38 -0.66
N ARG A 24 -13.18 -6.45 -0.66
CA ARG A 24 -14.05 -5.40 -0.14
C ARG A 24 -15.24 -6.03 0.58
N ASN A 25 -15.53 -5.54 1.78
CA ASN A 25 -16.70 -5.91 2.57
C ASN A 25 -17.33 -4.63 3.20
N ALA A 26 -18.22 -4.82 4.18
CA ALA A 26 -18.87 -3.72 4.90
C ALA A 26 -17.88 -2.81 5.65
N ASP A 27 -16.74 -3.34 6.09
CA ASP A 27 -15.72 -2.58 6.84
C ASP A 27 -14.76 -1.82 5.92
N GLY A 28 -14.79 -2.09 4.61
CA GLY A 28 -14.03 -1.35 3.61
C GLY A 28 -13.17 -2.22 2.69
N VAL A 29 -12.17 -1.59 2.07
CA VAL A 29 -11.23 -2.23 1.14
C VAL A 29 -10.01 -2.71 1.90
N LEU A 30 -9.51 -3.90 1.55
CA LEU A 30 -8.35 -4.51 2.20
C LEU A 30 -7.02 -3.92 1.69
N TRP A 31 -6.19 -3.48 2.63
CA TRP A 31 -4.83 -3.01 2.40
C TRP A 31 -3.86 -3.82 3.24
N LEU A 32 -2.69 -4.10 2.66
CA LEU A 32 -1.57 -4.74 3.34
C LEU A 32 -0.47 -3.71 3.52
N LEU A 33 -0.21 -3.34 4.77
CA LEU A 33 0.76 -2.34 5.16
C LEU A 33 2.02 -3.04 5.65
N ASP A 34 3.16 -2.44 5.32
CA ASP A 34 4.48 -2.87 5.77
C ASP A 34 4.82 -2.12 7.07
N ALA A 35 4.04 -2.42 8.10
CA ALA A 35 4.10 -1.80 9.40
C ALA A 35 3.88 -2.86 10.48
N ASP A 36 4.41 -2.63 11.67
CA ASP A 36 4.20 -3.51 12.82
C ASP A 36 2.73 -3.36 13.31
N PRO A 37 2.02 -4.44 13.67
CA PRO A 37 0.72 -4.35 14.33
C PRO A 37 0.68 -3.43 15.55
N GLY A 38 1.82 -3.26 16.25
CA GLY A 38 1.97 -2.36 17.39
C GLY A 38 2.29 -0.90 17.06
N ASP A 39 2.50 -0.56 15.78
CA ASP A 39 2.97 0.75 15.34
C ASP A 39 2.01 1.87 15.80
N PRO A 40 2.48 2.81 16.65
CA PRO A 40 1.67 3.93 17.11
C PRO A 40 1.13 4.82 15.98
N SER A 41 1.81 4.87 14.83
CA SER A 41 1.39 5.67 13.68
C SER A 41 0.05 5.21 13.10
N LEU A 42 -0.29 3.93 13.24
CA LEU A 42 -1.56 3.36 12.77
C LEU A 42 -2.72 3.61 13.73
N ARG A 43 -2.45 4.00 14.99
CA ARG A 43 -3.48 4.17 16.04
C ARG A 43 -4.38 5.38 15.82
N ASN A 44 -3.95 6.33 15.01
CA ASN A 44 -4.74 7.52 14.67
C ASN A 44 -5.76 7.24 13.54
N GLY A 45 -5.81 6.01 12.99
CA GLY A 45 -6.69 5.62 11.90
C GLY A 45 -6.41 6.33 10.57
N GLN A 46 -5.19 6.85 10.38
CA GLN A 46 -4.75 7.54 9.18
C GLN A 46 -3.36 7.07 8.72
N GLU A 47 -3.23 6.70 7.45
CA GLU A 47 -1.99 6.15 6.91
C GLU A 47 -1.77 6.55 5.45
N ARG A 48 -0.52 6.79 5.04
CA ARG A 48 -0.17 7.17 3.66
C ARG A 48 0.66 6.08 3.02
N THR A 49 0.02 5.28 2.18
CA THR A 49 0.66 4.12 1.57
C THR A 49 0.83 4.26 0.06
N ALA A 50 2.00 3.85 -0.44
CA ALA A 50 2.24 3.64 -1.87
C ALA A 50 1.87 2.22 -2.33
N HIS A 51 1.52 1.33 -1.40
CA HIS A 51 1.10 -0.04 -1.67
C HIS A 51 -0.38 -0.06 -2.07
N PRO A 52 -0.74 -0.52 -3.29
CA PRO A 52 -2.13 -0.67 -3.69
C PRO A 52 -2.86 -1.73 -2.86
N PRO A 53 -4.20 -1.76 -2.91
CA PRO A 53 -4.98 -2.72 -2.15
C PRO A 53 -4.73 -4.15 -2.63
N VAL A 54 -5.17 -5.13 -1.85
CA VAL A 54 -4.95 -6.57 -2.09
C VAL A 54 -6.26 -7.35 -2.01
N CYS A 55 -6.30 -8.52 -2.64
CA CYS A 55 -7.34 -9.51 -2.33
C CYS A 55 -6.86 -10.42 -1.21
N MET A 56 -7.79 -10.99 -0.43
CA MET A 56 -7.46 -11.81 0.73
C MET A 56 -6.51 -13.00 0.42
N PRO A 57 -6.73 -13.80 -0.65
CA PRO A 57 -5.82 -14.90 -0.98
C PRO A 57 -4.40 -14.43 -1.29
N CYS A 58 -4.26 -13.27 -1.95
CA CYS A 58 -2.96 -12.69 -2.24
C CYS A 58 -2.29 -12.11 -0.99
N ALA A 59 -3.06 -11.57 -0.04
CA ALA A 59 -2.53 -11.11 1.24
C ALA A 59 -1.91 -12.27 2.04
N VAL A 60 -2.65 -13.38 2.21
CA VAL A 60 -2.16 -14.61 2.86
C VAL A 60 -0.88 -15.14 2.19
N ARG A 61 -0.87 -15.19 0.85
CA ARG A 61 0.32 -15.63 0.10
C ARG A 61 1.51 -14.69 0.27
N SER A 62 1.27 -13.38 0.35
CA SER A 62 2.34 -12.40 0.55
C SER A 62 2.98 -12.46 1.92
N THR A 63 2.17 -12.62 2.96
CA THR A 63 2.67 -12.69 4.35
C THR A 63 3.43 -13.99 4.61
N THR A 64 3.19 -15.04 3.84
CA THR A 64 3.95 -16.30 3.90
C THR A 64 5.21 -16.29 3.03
N ALA A 65 5.12 -15.79 1.79
CA ALA A 65 6.22 -15.84 0.83
C ALA A 65 7.27 -14.74 1.01
N CYS A 66 6.90 -13.57 1.54
CA CYS A 66 7.80 -12.42 1.65
C CYS A 66 8.50 -12.39 3.03
N PRO A 67 9.85 -12.50 3.10
CA PRO A 67 10.57 -12.42 4.36
C PRO A 67 10.38 -11.08 5.10
N HIS A 68 10.09 -9.99 4.39
CA HIS A 68 9.86 -8.68 5.02
C HIS A 68 8.53 -8.65 5.74
N LEU A 69 7.45 -9.04 5.05
CA LEU A 69 6.10 -9.09 5.59
C LEU A 69 5.95 -10.14 6.69
N ARG A 70 6.75 -11.22 6.67
CA ARG A 70 6.80 -12.18 7.78
C ARG A 70 7.24 -11.55 9.12
N ARG A 71 8.03 -10.47 9.08
CA ARG A 71 8.55 -9.82 10.28
C ARG A 71 7.58 -8.78 10.83
N ALA A 72 7.05 -7.95 9.95
CA ALA A 72 6.10 -6.89 10.30
C ALA A 72 5.13 -6.72 9.14
N HIS A 73 3.85 -6.88 9.41
CA HIS A 73 2.79 -6.50 8.50
C HIS A 73 1.52 -6.21 9.29
N THR A 74 0.71 -5.31 8.76
CA THR A 74 -0.63 -5.02 9.28
C THR A 74 -1.60 -5.09 8.12
N LEU A 75 -2.67 -5.88 8.27
CA LEU A 75 -3.81 -5.77 7.38
C LEU A 75 -4.79 -4.78 7.97
N VAL A 76 -5.32 -3.91 7.12
CA VAL A 76 -6.36 -2.97 7.51
C VAL A 76 -7.49 -2.97 6.50
N ARG A 77 -8.70 -2.70 6.95
CA ARG A 77 -9.85 -2.39 6.11
C ARG A 77 -10.14 -0.90 6.23
N ALA A 78 -9.97 -0.19 5.13
CA ALA A 78 -10.21 1.25 5.07
C ALA A 78 -11.59 1.51 4.46
N SER A 79 -12.47 2.16 5.23
CA SER A 79 -13.78 2.59 4.76
C SER A 79 -13.71 3.93 4.01
N SER A 80 -12.69 4.75 4.31
CA SER A 80 -12.44 6.05 3.67
C SER A 80 -11.01 6.13 3.13
N PHE A 81 -10.84 6.57 1.89
CA PHE A 81 -9.51 6.78 1.33
C PHE A 81 -9.56 7.76 0.16
N ALA A 82 -8.45 8.44 -0.10
CA ALA A 82 -8.31 9.30 -1.28
C ALA A 82 -6.87 9.35 -1.77
N LEU A 83 -6.70 9.52 -3.09
CA LEU A 83 -5.39 9.83 -3.65
C LEU A 83 -4.86 11.10 -3.00
N TRP A 84 -3.64 11.02 -2.47
CA TRP A 84 -3.03 12.10 -1.70
C TRP A 84 -1.87 12.76 -2.43
N GLY A 85 -1.07 11.97 -3.15
CA GLY A 85 0.13 12.45 -3.79
C GLY A 85 0.93 11.36 -4.47
N VAL A 86 2.24 11.56 -4.52
CA VAL A 86 3.19 10.70 -5.22
C VAL A 86 4.44 10.45 -4.40
N ARG A 87 5.02 9.27 -4.58
CA ARG A 87 6.35 8.90 -4.10
C ARG A 87 7.31 8.81 -5.27
N GLY A 88 8.50 9.37 -5.14
CA GLY A 88 9.47 9.44 -6.23
C GLY A 88 10.87 9.88 -5.80
N ALA A 89 11.79 9.87 -6.76
CA ALA A 89 13.11 10.45 -6.56
C ALA A 89 13.02 11.97 -6.65
N LEU A 90 13.47 12.67 -5.60
CA LEU A 90 13.54 14.12 -5.54
C LEU A 90 14.87 14.58 -6.09
N TYR A 91 14.83 15.63 -6.91
CA TYR A 91 16.00 16.24 -7.50
C TYR A 91 16.18 17.68 -7.01
N GLN A 92 17.38 18.19 -7.14
CA GLN A 92 17.69 19.60 -6.98
C GLN A 92 18.57 20.09 -8.15
N PRO A 93 18.70 21.40 -8.38
CA PRO A 93 19.71 21.92 -9.30
C PRO A 93 21.11 21.53 -8.84
N GLY A 94 21.88 20.88 -9.71
CA GLY A 94 23.29 20.59 -9.54
C GLY A 94 24.16 21.29 -10.60
N PRO A 95 25.49 21.25 -10.45
CA PRO A 95 26.42 21.99 -11.31
C PRO A 95 26.42 21.54 -12.77
N THR A 96 26.02 20.30 -13.07
CA THR A 96 25.99 19.73 -14.42
C THR A 96 24.59 19.30 -14.87
N GLY A 97 23.56 19.57 -14.05
CA GLY A 97 22.19 19.14 -14.27
C GLY A 97 21.48 18.77 -12.97
N PRO A 98 20.24 18.25 -13.04
CA PRO A 98 19.52 17.80 -11.85
C PRO A 98 20.24 16.66 -11.13
N GLU A 99 20.42 16.79 -9.81
CA GLU A 99 21.03 15.79 -8.94
C GLU A 99 19.96 15.16 -8.05
N ALA A 100 19.94 13.82 -7.96
CA ALA A 100 19.00 13.12 -7.09
C ALA A 100 19.48 13.22 -5.63
N VAL A 101 18.59 13.69 -4.75
CA VAL A 101 18.95 13.98 -3.35
C VAL A 101 18.26 13.06 -2.34
N ASP A 102 17.05 12.61 -2.64
CA ASP A 102 16.26 11.80 -1.71
C ASP A 102 15.13 11.05 -2.42
N VAL A 103 14.42 10.20 -1.69
CA VAL A 103 13.12 9.66 -2.05
C VAL A 103 12.05 10.36 -1.22
N ALA A 104 11.26 11.21 -1.87
CA ALA A 104 10.25 12.01 -1.19
C ALA A 104 8.83 11.48 -1.41
N LEU A 105 7.97 11.78 -0.44
CA LEU A 105 6.53 11.58 -0.45
C LEU A 105 5.85 12.95 -0.50
N LEU A 106 5.39 13.38 -1.67
CA LEU A 106 4.84 14.72 -1.87
C LEU A 106 3.35 14.68 -2.14
N ARG A 107 2.60 15.59 -1.50
CA ARG A 107 1.18 15.80 -1.76
C ARG A 107 0.98 16.39 -3.15
N PHE A 108 -0.17 16.14 -3.78
CA PHE A 108 -0.54 16.93 -4.96
C PHE A 108 -0.60 18.42 -4.65
N GLY A 109 0.02 19.23 -5.51
CA GLY A 109 0.15 20.68 -5.36
C GLY A 109 1.36 21.12 -4.54
N ASP A 110 2.21 20.21 -4.07
CA ASP A 110 3.43 20.57 -3.35
C ASP A 110 4.39 21.36 -4.27
N PRO A 111 4.98 22.49 -3.81
CA PRO A 111 5.91 23.29 -4.60
C PRO A 111 7.14 22.52 -5.13
N LEU A 112 7.52 21.42 -4.48
CA LEU A 112 8.64 20.58 -4.90
C LEU A 112 8.25 19.55 -5.97
N MET A 113 6.97 19.42 -6.32
CA MET A 113 6.52 18.46 -7.35
C MET A 113 7.25 18.57 -8.70
N PRO A 114 7.55 19.78 -9.25
CA PRO A 114 8.30 19.90 -10.50
C PRO A 114 9.70 19.26 -10.44
N TRP A 115 10.25 19.10 -9.25
CA TRP A 115 11.55 18.48 -8.98
C TRP A 115 11.46 16.98 -8.65
N LEU A 116 10.26 16.42 -8.58
CA LEU A 116 10.04 15.02 -8.23
C LEU A 116 9.83 14.17 -9.48
N ARG A 117 10.70 13.20 -9.70
CA ARG A 117 10.41 12.10 -10.62
C ARG A 117 9.50 11.09 -9.94
N ALA A 118 8.20 11.31 -10.07
CA ALA A 118 7.17 10.43 -9.51
C ALA A 118 7.24 9.01 -10.08
N GLY A 119 7.15 8.00 -9.20
CA GLY A 119 7.14 6.59 -9.58
C GLY A 119 5.93 5.81 -9.09
N GLN A 120 5.30 6.27 -8.00
CA GLN A 120 4.14 5.60 -7.38
C GLN A 120 3.11 6.63 -6.91
N LEU A 121 1.82 6.34 -7.11
CA LEU A 121 0.73 7.05 -6.45
C LEU A 121 0.68 6.69 -4.96
N VAL A 122 0.19 7.62 -4.15
CA VAL A 122 0.04 7.44 -2.71
C VAL A 122 -1.42 7.65 -2.35
N MET A 123 -1.95 6.68 -1.61
CA MET A 123 -3.29 6.73 -1.04
C MET A 123 -3.19 7.20 0.41
N HIS A 124 -4.05 8.13 0.81
CA HIS A 124 -4.30 8.41 2.21
C HIS A 124 -5.51 7.60 2.66
N LEU A 125 -5.25 6.58 3.48
CA LEU A 125 -6.25 5.77 4.16
C LEU A 125 -6.72 6.56 5.38
N ARG A 126 -8.04 6.65 5.57
CA ARG A 126 -8.70 7.26 6.71
C ARG A 126 -9.74 6.29 7.22
N GLU A 127 -10.04 6.31 8.51
CA GLU A 127 -11.09 5.47 9.08
C GLU A 127 -10.88 3.99 8.69
N PHE A 128 -9.79 3.41 9.17
CA PHE A 128 -9.51 2.00 8.97
C PHE A 128 -9.48 1.24 10.28
N THR A 129 -9.82 -0.04 10.20
CA THR A 129 -9.73 -0.99 11.31
C THR A 129 -8.70 -2.07 10.97
N PRO A 130 -7.98 -2.61 11.97
CA PRO A 130 -7.18 -3.81 11.77
C PRO A 130 -8.04 -4.95 11.23
N ALA A 131 -7.45 -5.77 10.37
CA ALA A 131 -8.05 -6.98 9.84
C ALA A 131 -7.13 -8.18 10.11
N ASP A 132 -7.73 -9.34 10.30
CA ASP A 132 -6.99 -10.58 10.48
C ASP A 132 -6.86 -11.34 9.16
N LEU A 133 -5.76 -12.09 9.04
CA LEU A 133 -5.71 -13.15 8.05
C LEU A 133 -6.69 -14.26 8.48
N PRO A 134 -7.42 -14.87 7.53
CA PRO A 134 -8.19 -16.06 7.86
C PRO A 134 -7.24 -17.13 8.40
N ALA A 135 -7.72 -17.89 9.41
CA ALA A 135 -6.99 -19.05 9.90
C ALA A 135 -6.66 -19.96 8.71
N ALA A 136 -5.41 -20.43 8.64
CA ALA A 136 -5.02 -21.39 7.63
C ALA A 136 -5.93 -22.61 7.77
N THR A 137 -6.80 -22.83 6.80
CA THR A 137 -7.58 -24.06 6.74
C THR A 137 -6.57 -25.16 6.41
N THR A 138 -6.12 -25.89 7.43
CA THR A 138 -5.43 -27.15 7.20
C THR A 138 -6.37 -28.03 6.41
N ASP A 139 -5.91 -28.49 5.24
CA ASP A 139 -6.60 -29.37 4.29
C ASP A 139 -6.81 -30.79 4.86
N LYS A 140 -7.36 -30.88 6.07
CA LYS A 140 -7.63 -32.13 6.79
C LYS A 140 -9.13 -32.36 7.02
N ASP A 141 -9.96 -31.34 6.82
CA ASP A 141 -11.41 -31.41 7.12
C ASP A 141 -12.30 -31.53 5.87
N LEU A 142 -11.74 -31.73 4.67
CA LEU A 142 -12.51 -31.93 3.44
C LEU A 142 -12.67 -33.41 3.01
N LYS A 143 -12.32 -34.36 3.89
CA LYS A 143 -12.52 -35.80 3.67
C LYS A 143 -13.05 -36.54 4.92
N ALA A 144 -14.22 -36.12 5.40
CA ALA A 144 -15.03 -36.93 6.33
C ALA A 144 -16.47 -37.00 5.82
#